data_AF-A0A9D5G962-F1
#
_entry.id   AF-A0A9D5G962-F1
#
_cell.length_a   1.000
_cell.length_b   1.000
_cell.length_c   1.000
_cell.angle_alpha   90.00
_cell.angle_beta   90.00
_cell.angle_gamma   90.00
#
_symmetry.space_group_name_H-M   'P 1'
#
loop_
_entity.id
_entity.type
_entity.pdbx_description
1 polymer ?
#
loop_
_entity_poly.entity_id
_entity_poly.type
_entity_poly.pdbx_seq_one_letter_code
_entity_poly.pdbx_strand_id
1 'polypeptide(L)' 'MTYRCPKCASDMTQLYRANGEKELSCALCGLDLYVRGGETVDEAYERQIVRRERANDE' A
#
# COMPACT_ATOMS: atom_id res chain seq x y z
N MET A 1 -11.91 12.51 3.27
CA MET A 1 -11.58 11.72 2.06
C MET A 1 -11.50 10.28 2.50
N THR A 2 -12.46 9.45 2.13
CA THR A 2 -12.54 8.06 2.61
C THR A 2 -12.02 7.15 1.51
N TYR A 3 -10.95 6.41 1.77
CA TYR A 3 -10.41 5.44 0.83
C TYR A 3 -11.25 4.17 0.90
N ARG A 4 -11.73 3.68 -0.25
CA ARG A 4 -12.43 2.40 -0.33
C ARG A 4 -11.49 1.30 -0.78
N CYS A 5 -11.59 0.14 -0.13
CA CYS A 5 -10.81 -1.02 -0.48
C CYS A 5 -11.21 -1.52 -1.88
N PRO A 6 -10.25 -1.68 -2.81
CA PRO A 6 -10.54 -2.18 -4.15
C PRO A 6 -11.01 -3.64 -4.18
N LYS A 7 -10.72 -4.43 -3.14
CA LYS A 7 -11.13 -5.85 -3.06
C LYS A 7 -12.55 -6.06 -2.56
N CYS A 8 -12.97 -5.30 -1.55
CA CYS A 8 -14.23 -5.55 -0.84
C CYS A 8 -15.13 -4.31 -0.72
N ALA A 9 -14.75 -3.19 -1.32
CA ALA A 9 -15.45 -1.90 -1.27
C ALA A 9 -15.67 -1.30 0.12
N SER A 10 -15.15 -1.93 1.17
CA SER A 10 -15.21 -1.43 2.55
C SER A 10 -14.32 -0.22 2.76
N ASP A 11 -14.65 0.59 3.76
CA ASP A 11 -13.83 1.72 4.17
C ASP A 11 -12.47 1.24 4.69
N MET A 12 -11.41 1.93 4.25
CA MET A 12 -10.04 1.71 4.70
C MET A 12 -9.70 2.65 5.85
N THR A 13 -8.97 2.12 6.82
CA THR A 13 -8.44 2.89 7.95
C THR A 13 -7.11 3.49 7.56
N GLN A 14 -6.97 4.80 7.69
CA GLN A 14 -5.70 5.48 7.44
C GLN A 14 -4.85 5.47 8.71
N LEU A 15 -3.66 4.90 8.59
CA LEU A 15 -2.63 4.85 9.61
C LEU A 15 -1.45 5.73 9.17
N TYR A 16 -0.82 6.40 10.13
CA TYR A 16 0.39 7.18 9.90
C TYR A 16 1.57 6.39 10.45
N ARG A 17 2.54 6.07 9.59
CA ARG A 17 3.77 5.41 10.01
C ARG A 17 4.79 6.43 10.53
N ALA A 18 5.70 5.96 11.38
CA ALA A 18 6.70 6.79 12.05
C ALA A 18 7.68 7.49 11.07
N ASN A 19 7.81 6.96 9.87
CA ASN A 19 8.63 7.51 8.77
C ASN A 19 7.89 8.58 7.93
N GLY A 20 6.69 8.99 8.33
CA GLY A 20 5.90 10.02 7.64
C GLY A 20 5.08 9.48 6.45
N GLU A 21 5.11 8.17 6.23
CA GLU A 21 4.30 7.50 5.22
C GLU A 21 2.88 7.28 5.73
N LYS A 22 1.91 7.28 4.82
CA LYS A 22 0.52 6.93 5.12
C LYS A 22 0.29 5.51 4.66
N GLU A 23 -0.31 4.71 5.54
CA GLU A 23 -0.77 3.37 5.26
C GLU A 23 -2.30 3.36 5.31
N LEU A 24 -2.91 2.58 4.45
CA LEU A 24 -4.35 2.35 4.38
C LEU A 24 -4.57 0.86 4.59
N SER A 25 -5.18 0.49 5.70
CA SER A 25 -5.46 -0.91 6.02
C SER A 25 -6.96 -1.19 5.95
N CYS A 26 -7.34 -2.25 5.25
CA CYS A 26 -8.71 -2.72 5.19
C CYS A 26 -8.98 -3.79 6.25
N ALA A 27 -9.84 -3.47 7.22
CA ALA A 27 -10.21 -4.39 8.30
C ALA A 27 -10.98 -5.63 7.85
N LEU A 28 -11.66 -5.60 6.70
CA LEU A 28 -12.46 -6.74 6.21
C LEU A 28 -11.64 -7.79 5.46
N CYS A 29 -10.74 -7.35 4.57
CA CYS A 29 -10.00 -8.27 3.69
C CYS A 29 -8.51 -8.32 3.99
N GLY A 30 -8.02 -7.52 4.95
CA GLY A 30 -6.60 -7.45 5.32
C GLY A 30 -5.72 -6.88 4.22
N LEU A 31 -6.27 -6.08 3.30
CA LEU A 31 -5.48 -5.40 2.28
C LEU A 31 -4.83 -4.14 2.87
N ASP A 32 -3.51 -4.07 2.76
CA ASP A 32 -2.72 -2.90 3.15
C ASP A 32 -2.19 -2.19 1.89
N LEU A 33 -2.46 -0.89 1.80
CA LEU A 33 -1.96 0.00 0.74
C LEU A 33 -1.11 1.11 1.35
N TYR A 34 -0.14 1.60 0.61
CA TYR A 34 0.80 2.61 1.04
C TYR A 34 0.65 3.84 0.16
N VAL A 35 0.68 5.03 0.75
CA VAL A 35 0.63 6.29 -0.01
C VAL A 35 1.99 6.94 0.05
N ARG A 36 2.69 6.95 -1.09
CA ARG A 36 3.99 7.60 -1.25
C ARG A 36 3.88 8.68 -2.31
N GLY A 37 4.24 9.92 -1.97
CA GLY A 37 4.19 11.04 -2.92
C GLY A 37 2.80 11.43 -3.45
N GLY A 38 1.71 10.89 -2.87
CA GLY A 38 0.33 11.09 -3.36
C GLY A 38 -0.22 9.92 -4.18
N GLU A 39 0.60 8.90 -4.48
CA GLU A 39 0.20 7.69 -5.19
C GLU A 39 -0.02 6.54 -4.21
N THR A 40 -1.11 5.78 -4.39
CA THR A 40 -1.40 4.56 -3.62
C THR A 40 -0.73 3.35 -4.28
N VAL A 41 0.28 2.80 -3.63
CA VAL A 41 0.96 1.57 -4.03
C VAL A 41 0.55 0.41 -3.12
N ASP A 42 0.32 -0.75 -3.71
CA ASP A 42 0.13 -1.99 -2.97
C ASP A 42 1.50 -2.51 -2.52
N GLU A 43 1.67 -2.85 -1.25
CA GLU A 43 2.99 -3.29 -0.74
C GLU A 43 3.47 -4.57 -1.42
N ALA A 44 2.55 -5.48 -1.73
CA ALA A 44 2.90 -6.72 -2.39
C ALA A 44 3.37 -6.44 -3.83
N TYR A 45 2.78 -5.44 -4.49
CA TYR A 45 3.25 -4.92 -5.77
C TYR A 45 4.63 -4.25 -5.66
N GLU A 46 4.85 -3.37 -4.67
CA GLU A 46 6.15 -2.70 -4.49
C GLU A 46 7.28 -3.70 -4.17
N ARG A 47 7.02 -4.68 -3.29
CA ARG A 47 7.99 -5.76 -3.01
C ARG A 47 8.34 -6.59 -4.24
N GLN A 48 7.43 -6.73 -5.20
CA GLN A 48 7.73 -7.40 -6.48
C GLN A 48 8.60 -6.53 -7.40
N ILE A 49 8.39 -5.21 -7.42
CA ILE A 49 9.22 -4.28 -8.22
C ILE A 49 10.65 -4.26 -7.68
N VAL A 50 10.83 -4.07 -6.37
CA VAL A 50 12.16 -4.01 -5.74
C VAL A 50 12.97 -5.29 -5.97
N ARG A 51 12.30 -6.46 -5.97
CA ARG A 51 12.96 -7.73 -6.30
C ARG A 51 13.36 -7.83 -7.78
N ARG A 52 12.58 -7.23 -8.68
CA ARG A 52 12.88 -7.22 -10.13
C ARG A 52 14.04 -6.28 -10.46
N GLU A 53 14.14 -5.14 -9.79
CA GLU A 53 15.24 -4.19 -10.01
C GLU A 53 16.58 -4.73 -9.49
N ARG A 54 16.60 -5.48 -8.39
CA ARG A 54 17.82 -6.16 -7.92
C ARG A 54 18.26 -7.32 -8.80
N ALA A 55 17.33 -7.95 -9.53
CA ALA A 55 17.64 -9.08 -10.42
C ALA A 55 18.13 -8.63 -11.82
N ASN A 56 18.31 -7.33 -12.06
CA ASN A 56 18.81 -6.80 -13.33
C ASN A 56 20.20 -6.14 -13.21
N ASP A 57 20.81 -6.18 -12.03
CA ASP A 57 22.17 -5.66 -11.75
C ASP A 57 23.21 -6.80 -11.59
N GLU A 58 22.88 -8.02 -12.03
CA GLU A 58 23.76 -9.20 -12.05
C GLU A 58 24.11 -9.66 -13.47
#